data_AF-A0A1M5PTN1-F1
#
_entry.id   AF-A0A1M5PTN1-F1
#
_cell.length_a   1.000
_cell.length_b   1.000
_cell.length_c   1.000
_cell.angle_alpha   90.00
_cell.angle_beta   90.00
_cell.angle_gamma   90.00
#
_symmetry.space_group_name_H-M   'P 1'
#
loop_
_entity.id
_entity.type
_entity.pdbx_description
1 polymer ?
#
loop_
_entity_poly.entity_id
_entity_poly.type
_entity_poly.pdbx_seq_one_letter_code
_entity_poly.pdbx_strand_id
1 'polypeptide(L)'
;MEKLETVKSLVRANNYKNNDVTYKQCLEMGVSVNRVGLEIFARKLRAMDRAEEIEAHKNQSMQNSHSSPQQSERMMNFEKSSIEYGSGIQLSSDEGNVGFGKVTNIASIESRRQMPGYSPTERKKEITFELGTIKVREYELLQELNMLIAEEKQNDNKQAVTF
;
A
#
# COMPACT_ATOMS: atom_id res chain seq x y z
N MET A 1 14.62 -16.83 19.93
CA MET A 1 13.88 -15.56 19.72
C MET A 1 14.82 -14.41 19.37
N GLU A 2 15.98 -14.29 20.02
CA GLU A 2 16.94 -13.18 19.84
C GLU A 2 17.40 -12.93 18.39
N LYS A 3 17.73 -14.00 17.63
CA LYS A 3 18.21 -13.88 16.24
C LYS A 3 17.25 -13.13 15.31
N LEU A 4 15.95 -13.27 15.50
CA LEU A 4 14.94 -12.59 14.66
C LEU A 4 14.91 -11.08 14.94
N GLU A 5 15.04 -10.69 16.21
CA GLU A 5 15.09 -9.29 16.61
C GLU A 5 16.39 -8.61 16.14
N THR A 6 17.50 -9.35 16.12
CA THR A 6 18.75 -8.87 15.52
C THR A 6 18.58 -8.63 14.03
N VAL A 7 17.95 -9.55 13.29
CA VAL A 7 17.67 -9.38 11.86
C VAL A 7 16.74 -8.19 11.61
N LYS A 8 15.67 -8.02 12.38
CA LYS A 8 14.79 -6.82 12.30
C LYS A 8 15.59 -5.54 12.50
N SER A 9 16.43 -5.48 13.54
CA SER A 9 17.25 -4.32 13.86
C SER A 9 18.20 -3.96 12.72
N LEU A 10 18.88 -4.96 12.15
CA LEU A 10 19.77 -4.75 10.99
C LEU A 10 19.01 -4.28 9.76
N VAL A 11 17.84 -4.84 9.48
CA VAL A 11 17.00 -4.43 8.34
C VAL A 11 16.58 -2.96 8.48
N ARG A 12 16.19 -2.54 9.69
CA ARG A 12 15.82 -1.14 10.00
C ARG A 12 17.01 -0.20 9.85
N ALA A 13 18.17 -0.55 10.42
CA ALA A 13 19.41 0.23 10.31
C ALA A 13 19.85 0.43 8.85
N ASN A 14 19.54 -0.53 7.98
CA ASN A 14 19.86 -0.52 6.56
C ASN A 14 18.72 0.03 5.67
N ASN A 15 17.78 0.79 6.24
CA ASN A 15 16.66 1.42 5.54
C ASN A 15 15.78 0.45 4.72
N TYR A 16 15.73 -0.84 5.06
CA TYR A 16 14.98 -1.90 4.38
C TYR A 16 15.23 -2.05 2.86
N LYS A 17 16.26 -1.40 2.28
CA LYS A 17 16.63 -1.54 0.85
C LYS A 17 17.97 -2.25 0.67
N ASN A 18 18.90 -2.07 1.61
CA ASN A 18 20.26 -2.58 1.48
C ASN A 18 20.36 -4.04 1.97
N ASN A 19 19.60 -4.93 1.30
CA ASN A 19 19.51 -6.35 1.67
C ASN A 19 20.85 -7.06 1.56
N ASP A 20 21.72 -6.65 0.63
CA ASP A 20 23.04 -7.27 0.44
C ASP A 20 24.00 -6.98 1.59
N VAL A 21 23.97 -5.76 2.12
CA VAL A 21 24.73 -5.37 3.31
C VAL A 21 24.17 -6.09 4.54
N THR A 22 22.85 -6.08 4.68
CA THR A 22 22.14 -6.75 5.77
C THR A 22 22.42 -8.26 5.77
N TYR A 23 22.46 -8.90 4.60
CA TYR A 23 22.75 -10.32 4.43
C TYR A 23 24.17 -10.65 4.90
N LYS A 24 25.17 -9.86 4.51
CA LYS A 24 26.55 -10.04 4.97
C LYS A 24 26.66 -9.90 6.48
N GLN A 25 26.02 -8.87 7.05
CA GLN A 25 25.99 -8.65 8.51
C GLN A 25 25.30 -9.81 9.25
N CYS A 26 24.23 -10.37 8.70
CA CYS A 26 23.58 -11.55 9.27
C CYS A 26 24.54 -12.76 9.30
N LEU A 27 25.29 -12.99 8.22
CA LEU A 27 26.29 -14.05 8.16
C LEU A 27 27.45 -13.83 9.13
N GLU A 28 27.95 -12.60 9.24
CA GLU A 28 29.02 -12.22 10.18
C GLU A 28 28.63 -12.48 11.64
N MET A 29 27.34 -12.31 11.97
CA MET A 29 26.80 -12.63 13.30
C MET A 29 26.38 -14.10 13.46
N GLY A 30 26.67 -14.97 12.49
CA GLY A 30 26.34 -16.40 12.55
C GLY A 30 24.84 -16.72 12.37
N VAL A 31 24.08 -15.81 11.75
CA VAL A 31 22.67 -16.02 11.40
C VAL A 31 22.57 -16.40 9.93
N SER A 32 22.18 -17.65 9.67
CA SER A 32 21.87 -18.09 8.31
C SER A 32 20.51 -17.54 7.88
N VAL A 33 20.50 -16.76 6.81
CA VAL A 33 19.29 -16.23 6.18
C VAL A 33 19.37 -16.48 4.69
N ASN A 34 18.22 -16.67 4.03
CA ASN A 34 18.17 -16.72 2.56
C ASN A 34 18.10 -15.30 2.02
N ARG A 35 18.90 -14.95 1.01
CA ARG A 35 18.92 -13.62 0.40
C ARG A 35 17.54 -13.19 -0.13
N VAL A 36 16.84 -14.07 -0.83
CA VAL A 36 15.47 -13.81 -1.33
C VAL A 36 14.49 -13.68 -0.17
N GLY A 37 14.64 -14.55 0.84
CA GLY A 37 13.83 -14.50 2.06
C GLY A 37 14.02 -13.19 2.84
N LEU A 38 15.23 -12.67 2.89
CA LEU A 38 15.58 -11.42 3.55
C LEU A 38 14.97 -10.22 2.82
N GLU A 39 14.95 -10.22 1.49
CA GLU A 39 14.28 -9.17 0.72
C GLU A 39 12.77 -9.13 0.98
N ILE A 40 12.10 -10.29 0.95
CA ILE A 40 10.66 -10.41 1.24
C ILE A 40 10.40 -9.97 2.68
N PHE A 41 11.24 -10.40 3.61
CA PHE A 41 11.16 -10.01 5.01
C PHE A 41 11.30 -8.51 5.20
N ALA A 42 12.28 -7.86 4.57
CA ALA A 42 12.49 -6.42 4.65
C ALA A 42 11.30 -5.64 4.08
N ARG A 43 10.71 -6.10 2.97
CA ARG A 43 9.50 -5.52 2.40
C ARG A 43 8.31 -5.63 3.34
N LYS A 44 8.10 -6.80 3.95
CA LYS A 44 7.01 -7.04 4.90
C LYS A 44 7.19 -6.23 6.19
N LEU A 45 8.41 -6.19 6.74
CA LEU A 45 8.72 -5.42 7.94
C LEU A 45 8.47 -3.93 7.72
N ARG A 46 8.88 -3.37 6.57
CA ARG A 46 8.58 -1.97 6.22
C ARG A 46 7.07 -1.70 6.15
N ALA A 47 6.30 -2.61 5.55
CA ALA A 47 4.85 -2.44 5.45
C ALA A 47 4.18 -2.46 6.82
N MET A 48 4.61 -3.36 7.71
CA MET A 48 4.13 -3.41 9.09
C MET A 48 4.50 -2.15 9.87
N ASP A 49 5.77 -1.73 9.82
CA ASP A 49 6.24 -0.55 10.55
C ASP A 49 5.50 0.73 10.07
N ARG A 50 5.18 0.85 8.76
CA ARG A 50 4.34 1.95 8.24
C ARG A 50 2.89 1.87 8.67
N ALA A 51 2.31 0.68 8.72
CA ALA A 51 0.93 0.51 9.17
C ALA A 51 0.78 0.88 10.64
N GLU A 52 1.75 0.50 11.47
CA GLU A 52 1.82 0.86 12.89
C GLU A 52 1.96 2.37 13.09
N GLU A 53 2.78 3.06 12.29
CA GLU A 53 2.88 4.53 12.30
C GLU A 53 1.53 5.19 11.99
N ILE A 54 0.83 4.72 10.95
CA ILE A 54 -0.49 5.25 10.57
C ILE A 54 -1.54 5.02 11.68
N GLU A 55 -1.54 3.83 12.28
CA GLU A 55 -2.44 3.51 13.39
C GLU A 55 -2.13 4.33 14.65
N ALA A 56 -0.85 4.54 14.97
CA ALA A 56 -0.44 5.38 16.09
C ALA A 56 -0.90 6.84 15.90
N HIS A 57 -0.75 7.40 14.69
CA HIS A 57 -1.26 8.74 14.39
C HIS A 57 -2.79 8.83 14.45
N LYS A 58 -3.50 7.82 13.96
CA LYS A 58 -4.96 7.73 14.06
C LYS A 58 -5.43 7.69 15.52
N ASN A 59 -4.76 6.91 16.37
CA ASN A 59 -5.10 6.78 17.78
C ASN A 59 -4.80 8.06 18.58
N GLN A 60 -3.68 8.74 18.29
CA GLN A 60 -3.39 10.05 18.88
C GLN A 60 -4.41 11.12 18.46
N SER A 61 -4.84 11.12 17.18
CA SER A 61 -5.88 12.04 16.69
C SER A 61 -7.24 11.81 17.38
N MET A 62 -7.59 10.56 17.66
CA MET A 62 -8.82 10.23 18.40
C MET A 62 -8.74 10.62 19.88
N GLN A 63 -7.58 10.53 20.53
CA GLN A 63 -7.39 10.89 21.94
C GLN A 63 -7.43 12.42 22.20
N ASN A 64 -6.99 13.23 21.24
CA ASN A 64 -7.04 14.71 21.35
C ASN A 64 -8.43 15.32 21.09
N SER A 65 -9.44 14.50 20.76
CA SER A 65 -10.81 14.96 20.46
C SER A 65 -11.78 14.90 21.66
N HIS A 66 -11.30 14.63 22.87
CA HIS A 66 -12.14 14.45 24.07
C HIS A 66 -12.03 15.53 25.15
N SER A 67 -11.49 16.71 24.84
CA SER A 67 -11.49 17.84 25.78
C SER A 67 -11.87 19.16 25.12
N SER A 68 -13.13 19.30 24.69
CA SER A 68 -13.89 20.58 24.70
C SER A 68 -15.32 20.37 24.18
N PRO A 69 -16.38 20.65 24.95
CA PRO A 69 -17.71 20.80 24.40
C PRO A 69 -17.91 22.28 24.07
N GLN A 70 -17.69 22.69 22.82
CA GLN A 70 -18.33 23.90 22.29
C GLN A 70 -18.37 23.89 20.77
N GLN A 71 -19.58 24.17 20.27
CA GLN A 71 -19.95 24.23 18.87
C GLN A 71 -19.02 25.16 18.08
N SER A 72 -18.49 24.69 16.95
CA SER A 72 -18.40 25.50 15.74
C SER A 72 -18.14 24.60 14.53
N GLU A 73 -18.54 25.08 13.37
CA GLU A 73 -18.74 24.36 12.12
C GLU A 73 -17.52 23.54 11.65
N ARG A 74 -17.80 22.33 11.17
CA ARG A 74 -16.82 21.40 10.58
C ARG A 74 -16.15 22.04 9.36
N MET A 75 -14.91 22.49 9.51
CA MET A 75 -13.94 22.52 8.41
C MET A 75 -13.03 21.31 8.54
N MET A 76 -13.26 20.30 7.69
CA MET A 76 -12.39 19.13 7.58
C MET A 76 -11.10 19.58 6.89
N ASN A 77 -10.07 19.94 7.66
CA ASN A 77 -8.75 20.21 7.12
C ASN A 77 -8.13 18.89 6.65
N PHE A 78 -8.17 18.64 5.35
CA PHE A 78 -7.42 17.56 4.71
C PHE A 78 -5.94 17.98 4.66
N GLU A 79 -5.15 17.51 5.63
CA GLU A 79 -3.69 17.58 5.52
C GLU A 79 -3.24 16.74 4.33
N LYS A 80 -2.56 17.38 3.39
CA LYS A 80 -2.05 16.79 2.15
C LYS A 80 -1.08 15.65 2.47
N SER A 81 -1.52 14.42 2.28
CA SER A 81 -0.63 13.26 2.20
C SER A 81 0.14 13.32 0.87
N SER A 82 1.43 13.68 0.95
CA SER A 82 2.36 13.70 -0.18
C SER A 82 2.71 12.27 -0.59
N ILE A 83 1.90 11.67 -1.46
CA ILE A 83 2.24 10.40 -2.10
C ILE A 83 3.18 10.70 -3.28
N GLU A 84 4.48 10.46 -3.09
CA GLU A 84 5.47 10.47 -4.17
C GLU A 84 5.37 9.16 -4.97
N TYR A 85 4.63 9.17 -6.08
CA TYR A 85 4.77 8.15 -7.12
C TYR A 85 5.97 8.50 -7.99
N GLY A 86 7.08 7.81 -7.77
CA GLY A 86 8.18 7.74 -8.72
C GLY A 86 7.72 7.09 -10.02
N SER A 87 7.82 7.83 -11.11
CA SER A 87 7.86 7.35 -12.49
C SER A 87 8.83 8.31 -13.19
N GLY A 88 10.03 7.88 -13.59
CA GLY A 88 10.23 6.80 -14.54
C GLY A 88 10.49 7.43 -15.90
N ILE A 89 11.74 7.86 -16.11
CA ILE A 89 12.45 8.00 -17.39
C ILE A 89 11.79 8.90 -18.46
N GLN A 90 12.39 10.08 -18.68
CA GLN A 90 12.43 10.70 -20.01
C GLN A 90 13.90 10.80 -20.43
N LEU A 91 14.31 9.86 -21.29
CA LEU A 91 15.46 10.02 -22.17
C LEU A 91 14.99 10.91 -23.33
N SER A 92 15.54 12.11 -23.41
CA SER A 92 15.62 12.84 -24.67
C SER A 92 16.86 13.74 -24.63
N SER A 93 17.56 13.66 -25.75
CA SER A 93 18.90 14.12 -26.05
C SER A 93 19.14 15.62 -25.87
N ASP A 94 20.43 15.92 -25.84
CA ASP A 94 21.08 17.11 -26.40
C ASP A 94 21.56 18.21 -25.44
N GLU A 95 22.67 18.79 -25.87
CA GLU A 95 23.77 19.37 -25.11
C GLU A 95 23.48 20.66 -24.35
N GLY A 96 24.24 20.86 -23.27
CA GLY A 96 24.78 22.18 -22.94
C GLY A 96 23.97 23.08 -22.01
N ASN A 97 24.65 23.47 -20.93
CA ASN A 97 24.43 24.67 -20.12
C ASN A 97 23.54 24.53 -18.87
N VAL A 98 24.23 24.68 -17.73
CA VAL A 98 23.69 24.68 -16.37
C VAL A 98 22.85 25.94 -16.16
N GLY A 99 21.53 25.78 -16.07
CA GLY A 99 20.61 26.83 -15.67
C GLY A 99 19.50 26.24 -14.81
N PHE A 100 19.49 26.57 -13.52
CA PHE A 100 18.43 26.15 -12.60
C PHE A 100 17.08 26.69 -13.09
N GLY A 101 16.32 25.81 -13.73
CA GLY A 101 15.00 26.09 -14.29
C GLY A 101 14.00 26.45 -13.19
N LYS A 102 13.46 27.66 -13.30
CA LYS A 102 12.32 28.21 -12.57
C LYS A 102 11.20 27.15 -12.44
N VAL A 103 11.04 26.58 -11.25
CA VAL A 103 9.96 25.64 -10.92
C VAL A 103 8.63 26.34 -11.17
N THR A 104 7.92 25.96 -12.23
CA THR A 104 6.56 26.43 -12.48
C THR A 104 5.68 25.92 -11.35
N ASN A 105 4.96 26.84 -10.70
CA ASN A 105 4.12 26.54 -9.55
C ASN A 105 3.07 25.49 -9.93
N ILE A 106 3.08 24.33 -9.26
CA ILE A 106 2.19 23.18 -9.50
C ILE A 106 0.70 23.57 -9.38
N ALA A 107 0.37 24.65 -8.66
CA ALA A 107 -0.99 25.20 -8.60
C ALA A 107 -1.56 25.55 -9.99
N SER A 108 -0.70 25.89 -10.96
CA SER A 108 -1.12 26.19 -12.33
C SER A 108 -1.39 24.95 -13.19
N ILE A 109 -0.92 23.77 -12.77
CA ILE A 109 -1.12 22.49 -13.48
C ILE A 109 -2.34 21.73 -12.94
N GLU A 110 -2.64 21.82 -11.64
CA GLU A 110 -3.88 21.26 -11.06
C GLU A 110 -5.14 21.87 -11.71
N SER A 111 -5.06 23.13 -12.14
CA SER A 111 -6.12 23.82 -12.87
C SER A 111 -6.43 23.21 -14.25
N ARG A 112 -5.55 22.36 -14.80
CA ARG A 112 -5.73 21.70 -16.11
C ARG A 112 -6.22 20.25 -16.04
N ARG A 113 -6.41 19.68 -14.85
CA ARG A 113 -6.99 18.33 -14.66
C ARG A 113 -8.45 18.37 -14.20
N GLN A 114 -9.18 19.43 -14.51
CA GLN A 114 -10.64 19.36 -14.44
C GLN A 114 -11.13 18.50 -15.60
N MET A 115 -11.39 17.22 -15.32
CA MET A 115 -12.22 16.38 -16.18
C MET A 115 -13.56 17.12 -16.40
N PRO A 116 -14.04 17.25 -17.64
CA PRO A 116 -15.28 17.96 -17.90
C PRO A 116 -16.45 17.32 -17.15
N GLY A 117 -17.20 18.14 -16.40
CA GLY A 117 -18.65 18.08 -16.42
C GLY A 117 -19.40 17.01 -15.61
N TYR A 118 -18.89 16.54 -14.46
CA TYR A 118 -19.74 15.79 -13.53
C TYR A 118 -19.90 16.52 -12.20
N SER A 119 -21.15 16.78 -11.82
CA SER A 119 -21.47 17.23 -10.48
C SER A 119 -21.04 16.17 -9.44
N PRO A 120 -20.67 16.57 -8.21
CA PRO A 120 -20.35 15.62 -7.15
C PRO A 120 -21.44 14.55 -6.94
N THR A 121 -22.70 14.92 -7.19
CA THR A 121 -23.86 14.03 -7.08
C THR A 121 -23.89 12.98 -8.20
N GLU A 122 -23.61 13.36 -9.45
CA GLU A 122 -23.55 12.41 -10.57
C GLU A 122 -22.41 11.41 -10.38
N ARG A 123 -21.23 11.92 -9.99
CA ARG A 123 -20.08 11.07 -9.67
C ARG A 123 -20.40 10.08 -8.54
N LYS A 124 -21.11 10.52 -7.49
CA LYS A 124 -21.53 9.63 -6.40
C LYS A 124 -22.47 8.53 -6.89
N LYS A 125 -23.39 8.85 -7.81
CA LYS A 125 -24.32 7.86 -8.39
C LYS A 125 -23.58 6.84 -9.24
N GLU A 126 -22.69 7.28 -10.11
CA GLU A 126 -21.84 6.41 -10.94
C GLU A 126 -21.01 5.46 -10.08
N ILE A 127 -20.29 5.99 -9.09
CA ILE A 127 -19.52 5.18 -8.14
C ILE A 127 -20.42 4.15 -7.42
N THR A 128 -21.61 4.55 -7.01
CA THR A 128 -22.55 3.63 -6.33
C THR A 128 -23.01 2.51 -7.26
N PHE A 129 -23.27 2.83 -8.53
CA PHE A 129 -23.67 1.84 -9.53
C PHE A 129 -22.54 0.86 -9.85
N GLU A 130 -21.32 1.36 -10.05
CA GLU A 130 -20.13 0.52 -10.25
C GLU A 130 -19.87 -0.40 -9.05
N LEU A 131 -19.94 0.14 -7.82
CA LEU A 131 -19.81 -0.65 -6.60
C LEU A 131 -20.88 -1.74 -6.51
N GLY A 132 -22.13 -1.45 -6.89
CA GLY A 132 -23.20 -2.44 -6.94
C GLY A 132 -22.90 -3.56 -7.92
N THR A 133 -22.44 -3.21 -9.12
CA THR A 133 -22.07 -4.17 -10.17
C THR A 133 -20.94 -5.09 -9.70
N ILE A 134 -19.92 -4.52 -9.05
CA ILE A 134 -18.79 -5.28 -8.51
C ILE A 134 -19.26 -6.26 -7.43
N LYS A 135 -20.12 -5.82 -6.50
CA LYS A 135 -20.64 -6.68 -5.42
C LYS A 135 -21.45 -7.87 -5.94
N VAL A 136 -22.26 -7.66 -6.99
CA VAL A 136 -23.00 -8.75 -7.63
C VAL A 136 -22.03 -9.77 -8.23
N ARG A 137 -21.03 -9.29 -8.99
CA ARG A 137 -20.02 -10.17 -9.59
C ARG A 137 -19.19 -10.92 -8.53
N GLU A 138 -18.83 -10.27 -7.43
CA GLU A 138 -18.15 -10.91 -6.30
C GLU A 138 -18.98 -12.07 -5.74
N TYR A 139 -20.28 -11.87 -5.54
CA TYR A 139 -21.18 -12.90 -5.05
C TYR A 139 -21.31 -14.09 -6.03
N GLU A 140 -21.38 -13.83 -7.33
CA GLU A 140 -21.41 -14.87 -8.36
C GLU A 140 -20.13 -15.72 -8.35
N LEU A 141 -18.96 -15.08 -8.28
CA LEU A 141 -17.68 -15.77 -8.22
C LEU A 141 -17.54 -16.62 -6.95
N LEU A 142 -18.04 -16.14 -5.81
CA LEU A 142 -18.05 -16.92 -4.58
C LEU A 142 -18.96 -18.16 -4.68
N GLN A 143 -20.09 -18.06 -5.38
CA GLN A 143 -20.93 -19.23 -5.65
C GLN A 143 -20.22 -20.23 -6.55
N GLU A 144 -19.59 -19.77 -7.64
CA GLU A 144 -18.81 -20.63 -8.53
C GLU A 144 -17.69 -21.35 -7.79
N LEU A 145 -16.95 -20.64 -6.95
CA LEU A 145 -15.90 -21.23 -6.11
C LEU A 145 -16.46 -22.30 -5.16
N ASN A 146 -17.59 -22.04 -4.52
CA ASN A 146 -18.23 -23.01 -3.62
C ASN A 146 -18.68 -24.27 -4.38
N MET A 147 -19.17 -24.13 -5.61
CA MET A 147 -19.50 -25.28 -6.46
C MET A 147 -18.26 -26.10 -6.80
N LEU A 148 -17.17 -25.45 -7.23
CA LEU A 148 -15.92 -26.13 -7.57
C LEU A 148 -15.33 -26.88 -6.37
N ILE A 149 -15.37 -26.29 -5.17
CA ILE A 149 -14.95 -26.95 -3.93
C ILE A 149 -15.83 -28.17 -3.61
N ALA A 150 -17.14 -28.08 -3.87
CA ALA A 150 -18.04 -29.20 -3.67
C ALA A 150 -17.78 -30.33 -4.68
N GLU A 151 -17.50 -29.99 -5.94
CA GLU A 151 -17.14 -30.95 -6.99
C GLU A 151 -15.80 -31.64 -6.72
N GLU A 152 -14.77 -30.90 -6.29
CA GLU A 152 -13.47 -31.43 -5.89
C GLU A 152 -13.63 -32.47 -4.77
N LYS A 153 -14.39 -32.13 -3.71
CA LYS A 153 -14.70 -33.06 -2.62
C LYS A 153 -15.44 -34.31 -3.06
N GLN A 154 -16.33 -34.21 -4.05
CA GLN A 154 -17.01 -35.38 -4.60
C GLN A 154 -16.06 -36.25 -5.45
N ASN A 155 -15.14 -35.64 -6.18
CA ASN A 155 -14.15 -36.36 -6.99
C ASN A 155 -13.10 -37.08 -6.14
N ASP A 156 -12.68 -36.49 -5.03
CA ASP A 156 -11.78 -37.13 -4.05
C ASP A 156 -12.46 -38.36 -3.40
N ASN A 157 -13.73 -38.23 -3.02
CA ASN A 157 -14.51 -39.35 -2.47
C ASN A 157 -14.72 -40.47 -3.51
N LYS A 158 -14.88 -40.15 -4.79
CA LYS A 158 -14.99 -41.17 -5.85
C LYS A 158 -13.67 -41.92 -6.07
N GLN A 159 -12.53 -41.23 -6.01
CA GLN A 159 -11.21 -41.88 -6.14
C GLN A 159 -10.90 -42.81 -4.96
N ALA A 160 -11.31 -42.45 -3.74
CA ALA A 160 -11.10 -43.26 -2.54
C ALA A 160 -11.88 -44.59 -2.49
N VAL A 161 -12.91 -44.77 -3.31
CA VAL A 161 -13.77 -45.98 -3.33
C VAL A 161 -13.33 -46.98 -4.42
N THR A 162 -12.31 -46.65 -5.21
CA THR A 162 -11.85 -47.48 -6.35
C THR A 162 -10.64 -48.40 -6.05
N PHE A 163 -10.33 -48.66 -4.78
CA PHE A 163 -9.25 -49.57 -4.37
C PHE A 163 -9.76 -50.70 -3.48
#